data_AF-W9GS94-F1
#
_entry.id   AF-W9GS94-F1
#
_cell.length_a   1.000
_cell.length_b   1.000
_cell.length_c   1.000
_cell.angle_alpha   90.00
_cell.angle_beta   90.00
_cell.angle_gamma   90.00
#
_symmetry.space_group_name_H-M   'P 1'
#
loop_
_entity.id
_entity.type
_entity.pdbx_description
1 polymer ?
#
loop_
_entity_poly.entity_id
_entity_poly.type
_entity_poly.pdbx_seq_one_letter_code
_entity_poly.pdbx_strand_id
1 'polypeptide(L)'
;MALMPPPDLRVIIGKAFDEAEPYEPDKPRGRGPGDEEFEIELAGYLKNDLGNAKRLIARFGRDLLYVAEVGWHVWVGTHWSLEDGGRRAKMLADDTAMAIFYEAEALRAAGPKGNESPEEFQARLEKHRKWGVTSGNGPKLAAMLAQAQPYVTQRMEELDAHPDLFNVRNGTLEVRMDVEGLIHFRPHDRDDLITRLADVSYDPDAVCPAWLQFIGDVQPSAAQREYLQRWHGYGLTGRTSLQKVAMYYGFGSNGKSTFLETIEKLMGNYALRLLFASLLQDDRRRGADATPDIANLPGRRLVVAAEPDTGATFSVGTIKILTERDTMQARHLNKGFFSFIPQHHLTLMFNEQPVIKATDDGTWRRIDLVPWRARYIEAREAATYPDLPIKDYELPARLLGELPGILNWLLDGLRLYLETGLEVPEDVVEATEKYRADSDPVGEFIRAALRATAVTSPPAFISGKELYIVYQRWCEESGMQPFSMTRFGKLVKTKLTSETKGTVRYLHIEVDPRWLKIWDRL
;
A
#
# COMPACT_ATOMS: atom_id res chain seq x y z
N MET A 1 11.30 34.73 -11.14
CA MET A 1 10.30 34.31 -12.14
C MET A 1 9.02 34.04 -11.37
N ALA A 2 7.95 34.78 -11.65
CA ALA A 2 6.71 34.69 -10.89
C ALA A 2 6.15 33.26 -10.96
N LEU A 3 5.90 32.66 -9.79
CA LEU A 3 5.16 31.41 -9.65
C LEU A 3 3.81 31.60 -10.36
N MET A 4 3.55 30.81 -11.41
CA MET A 4 2.21 30.73 -11.96
C MET A 4 1.29 30.23 -10.85
N PRO A 5 0.14 30.88 -10.59
CA PRO A 5 -0.83 30.34 -9.66
C PRO A 5 -1.25 28.94 -10.13
N PRO A 6 -1.46 27.97 -9.22
CA PRO A 6 -2.03 26.69 -9.60
C PRO A 6 -3.35 26.93 -10.34
N PRO A 7 -3.66 26.17 -11.41
CA PRO A 7 -4.94 26.28 -12.09
C PRO A 7 -6.08 26.15 -11.09
N ASP A 8 -7.15 26.92 -11.30
CA ASP A 8 -8.30 27.02 -10.38
C ASP A 8 -8.88 25.62 -10.11
N LEU A 9 -8.77 25.14 -8.86
CA LEU A 9 -9.29 23.85 -8.40
C LEU A 9 -10.78 23.68 -8.75
N ARG A 10 -11.52 24.77 -8.95
CA ARG A 10 -12.93 24.78 -9.37
C ARG A 10 -13.16 24.26 -10.79
N VAL A 11 -12.15 24.29 -11.66
CA VAL A 11 -12.21 23.72 -13.02
C VAL A 11 -12.04 22.19 -12.98
N ILE A 12 -11.52 21.66 -11.87
CA ILE A 12 -11.21 20.23 -11.66
C ILE A 12 -12.35 19.49 -10.94
N ILE A 13 -13.39 20.19 -10.45
CA ILE A 13 -14.38 19.59 -9.54
C ILE A 13 -15.80 19.95 -10.02
N GLY A 14 -16.54 18.95 -10.51
CA GLY A 14 -17.98 19.07 -10.73
C GLY A 14 -18.70 19.20 -9.39
N LYS A 15 -19.55 20.23 -9.22
CA LYS A 15 -20.30 20.47 -7.99
C LYS A 15 -21.30 19.34 -7.72
N ALA A 16 -21.15 18.66 -6.58
CA ALA A 16 -22.27 18.08 -5.84
C ALA A 16 -22.31 18.74 -4.45
N PHE A 17 -23.14 19.79 -4.33
CA PHE A 17 -23.61 20.27 -3.05
C PHE A 17 -24.95 19.59 -2.80
N ASP A 18 -24.99 18.72 -1.80
CA ASP A 18 -26.16 18.57 -0.95
C ASP A 18 -25.63 18.24 0.46
N GLU A 19 -26.07 19.05 1.43
CA GLU A 19 -25.79 18.86 2.86
C GLU A 19 -26.41 17.53 3.30
N ALA A 20 -25.66 16.44 3.18
CA ALA A 20 -26.03 15.18 3.81
C ALA A 20 -25.92 15.37 5.32
N GLU A 21 -27.04 15.18 6.03
CA GLU A 21 -27.05 15.11 7.49
C GLU A 21 -25.94 14.17 7.98
N PRO A 22 -25.20 14.51 9.05
CA PRO A 22 -24.17 13.63 9.59
C PRO A 22 -24.79 12.27 9.92
N TYR A 23 -24.22 11.22 9.35
CA TYR A 23 -24.59 9.84 9.68
C TYR A 23 -24.43 9.62 11.18
N GLU A 24 -25.55 9.50 11.90
CA GLU A 24 -25.58 9.02 13.28
C GLU A 24 -25.47 7.49 13.25
N PRO A 25 -24.34 6.88 13.65
CA PRO A 25 -24.19 5.42 13.72
C PRO A 25 -25.16 4.74 14.71
N ASP A 26 -25.98 5.52 15.43
CA ASP A 26 -26.73 5.12 16.61
C ASP A 26 -28.26 5.36 16.52
N LYS A 27 -28.83 5.54 15.32
CA LYS A 27 -30.28 5.33 15.12
C LYS A 27 -30.55 4.00 14.42
N PRO A 28 -30.42 2.86 15.12
CA PRO A 28 -30.95 1.62 14.59
C PRO A 28 -32.47 1.70 14.54
N ARG A 29 -33.05 1.13 13.47
CA ARG A 29 -34.48 0.88 13.41
C ARG A 29 -34.90 0.05 14.63
N GLY A 30 -35.97 0.45 15.32
CA GLY A 30 -36.53 -0.32 16.44
C GLY A 30 -35.81 -0.11 17.78
N ARG A 31 -35.72 1.13 18.25
CA ARG A 31 -35.30 1.47 19.64
C ARG A 31 -36.13 2.59 20.27
N GLY A 32 -37.46 2.53 20.19
CA GLY A 32 -38.30 3.44 20.97
C GLY A 32 -39.72 3.65 20.45
N PRO A 33 -40.50 4.53 21.13
CA PRO A 33 -41.87 4.88 20.74
C PRO A 33 -41.94 5.34 19.27
N GLY A 34 -42.86 4.79 18.48
CA GLY A 34 -43.05 5.10 17.05
C GLY A 34 -42.60 4.02 16.05
N ASP A 35 -41.94 2.94 16.52
CA ASP A 35 -41.55 1.78 15.69
C ASP A 35 -42.41 0.52 15.95
N GLU A 36 -43.63 0.66 16.50
CA GLU A 36 -44.39 -0.49 17.02
C GLU A 36 -44.68 -1.56 15.96
N GLU A 37 -44.94 -1.16 14.70
CA GLU A 37 -45.20 -2.10 13.60
C GLU A 37 -43.98 -2.99 13.31
N PHE A 38 -42.78 -2.40 13.29
CA PHE A 38 -41.53 -3.12 13.08
C PHE A 38 -41.24 -4.08 14.23
N GLU A 39 -41.46 -3.64 15.47
CA GLU A 39 -41.32 -4.49 16.66
C GLU A 39 -42.30 -5.67 16.66
N ILE A 40 -43.55 -5.46 16.20
CA ILE A 40 -44.55 -6.53 16.05
C ILE A 40 -44.13 -7.53 14.97
N GLU A 41 -43.57 -7.05 13.84
CA GLU A 41 -43.03 -7.90 12.78
C GLU A 41 -41.93 -8.82 13.33
N LEU A 42 -40.94 -8.24 14.02
CA LEU A 42 -39.83 -8.98 14.62
C LEU A 42 -40.30 -9.94 15.72
N ALA A 43 -41.33 -9.58 16.48
CA ALA A 43 -41.94 -10.47 17.47
C ALA A 43 -42.50 -11.77 16.84
N GLY A 44 -42.85 -11.72 15.55
CA GLY A 44 -43.28 -12.86 14.74
C GLY A 44 -42.18 -13.88 14.44
N TYR A 45 -40.90 -13.51 14.52
CA TYR A 45 -39.81 -14.46 14.29
C TYR A 45 -39.74 -15.56 15.35
N LEU A 46 -39.26 -16.73 14.90
CA LEU A 46 -39.06 -17.91 15.75
C LEU A 46 -38.23 -17.59 17.00
N LYS A 47 -38.49 -18.33 18.07
CA LYS A 47 -37.78 -18.24 19.36
C LYS A 47 -36.66 -19.29 19.41
N ASN A 48 -35.71 -19.15 18.49
CA ASN A 48 -34.52 -19.99 18.35
C ASN A 48 -33.35 -19.15 17.80
N ASP A 49 -32.17 -19.75 17.64
CA ASP A 49 -30.97 -19.03 17.21
C ASP A 49 -31.10 -18.44 15.80
N LEU A 50 -31.78 -19.14 14.89
CA LEU A 50 -32.09 -18.62 13.55
C LEU A 50 -33.02 -17.40 13.60
N GLY A 51 -34.05 -17.43 14.45
CA GLY A 51 -34.95 -16.29 14.64
C GLY A 51 -34.23 -15.10 15.27
N ASN A 52 -33.28 -15.34 16.17
CA ASN A 52 -32.40 -14.31 16.70
C ASN A 52 -31.47 -13.73 15.62
N ALA A 53 -30.90 -14.56 14.75
CA ALA A 53 -30.11 -14.08 13.61
C ALA A 53 -30.95 -13.19 12.66
N LYS A 54 -32.19 -13.58 12.38
CA LYS A 54 -33.11 -12.75 11.59
C LYS A 54 -33.44 -11.41 12.25
N ARG A 55 -33.59 -11.37 13.59
CA ARG A 55 -33.73 -10.10 14.34
C ARG A 55 -32.49 -9.23 14.19
N LEU A 56 -31.29 -9.81 14.34
CA LEU A 56 -30.02 -9.11 14.19
C LEU A 56 -29.89 -8.50 12.77
N ILE A 57 -30.17 -9.29 11.73
CA ILE A 57 -30.08 -8.85 10.34
C ILE A 57 -31.14 -7.76 10.04
N ALA A 58 -32.36 -7.92 10.52
CA ALA A 58 -33.41 -6.92 10.27
C ALA A 58 -33.08 -5.56 10.91
N ARG A 59 -32.44 -5.56 12.08
CA ARG A 59 -32.06 -4.34 12.82
C ARG A 59 -30.76 -3.73 12.31
N PHE A 60 -29.75 -4.55 12.05
CA PHE A 60 -28.36 -4.12 11.85
C PHE A 60 -27.66 -4.74 10.64
N GLY A 61 -28.36 -5.50 9.80
CA GLY A 61 -27.76 -6.23 8.68
C GLY A 61 -27.11 -5.34 7.63
N ARG A 62 -27.56 -4.07 7.50
CA ARG A 62 -26.90 -3.08 6.63
C ARG A 62 -25.58 -2.55 7.18
N ASP A 63 -25.31 -2.78 8.46
CA ASP A 63 -24.14 -2.30 9.18
C ASP A 63 -23.17 -3.45 9.50
N LEU A 64 -23.53 -4.67 9.12
CA LEU A 64 -22.78 -5.90 9.37
C LEU A 64 -22.35 -6.52 8.06
N LEU A 65 -21.08 -6.93 8.02
CA LEU A 65 -20.50 -7.64 6.90
C LEU A 65 -19.59 -8.75 7.46
N TYR A 66 -19.60 -9.91 6.84
CA TYR A 66 -18.73 -11.02 7.22
C TYR A 66 -17.88 -11.46 6.02
N VAL A 67 -16.58 -11.67 6.23
CA VAL A 67 -15.70 -12.27 5.23
C VAL A 67 -15.09 -13.52 5.85
N ALA A 68 -15.25 -14.67 5.19
CA ALA A 68 -14.86 -15.96 5.75
C ALA A 68 -13.38 -16.00 6.16
N GLU A 69 -12.52 -15.34 5.38
CA GLU A 69 -11.07 -15.36 5.54
C GLU A 69 -10.57 -14.38 6.60
N VAL A 70 -11.27 -13.29 6.88
CA VAL A 70 -10.79 -12.25 7.82
C VAL A 70 -11.71 -12.02 9.03
N GLY A 71 -13.03 -12.19 8.87
CA GLY A 71 -14.02 -12.15 9.93
C GLY A 71 -15.07 -11.04 9.75
N TRP A 72 -15.64 -10.62 10.87
CA TRP A 72 -16.66 -9.56 10.91
C TRP A 72 -16.05 -8.20 10.61
N HIS A 73 -16.78 -7.42 9.81
CA HIS A 73 -16.63 -5.98 9.64
C HIS A 73 -17.92 -5.30 10.07
N VAL A 74 -17.80 -4.04 10.49
CA VAL A 74 -18.94 -3.19 10.83
C VAL A 74 -18.79 -1.85 10.13
N TRP A 75 -19.90 -1.30 9.66
CA TRP A 75 -19.88 0.07 9.15
C TRP A 75 -19.73 1.05 10.31
N VAL A 76 -18.75 1.95 10.23
CA VAL A 76 -18.47 2.94 11.30
C VAL A 76 -18.89 4.36 10.93
N GLY A 77 -19.62 4.53 9.83
CA GLY A 77 -20.03 5.83 9.28
C GLY A 77 -19.20 6.31 8.12
N THR A 78 -17.97 5.82 7.99
CA THR A 78 -17.03 6.23 6.95
C THR A 78 -16.51 5.07 6.12
N HIS A 79 -16.34 3.90 6.71
CA HIS A 79 -15.81 2.69 6.07
C HIS A 79 -16.25 1.43 6.83
N TRP A 80 -15.97 0.27 6.25
CA TRP A 80 -16.12 -1.05 6.89
C TRP A 80 -14.89 -1.38 7.74
N SER A 81 -15.02 -1.31 9.06
CA SER A 81 -13.92 -1.55 10.01
C SER A 81 -13.82 -3.03 10.37
N LEU A 82 -12.71 -3.67 9.99
CA LEU A 82 -12.33 -5.01 10.45
C LEU A 82 -11.90 -5.00 11.93
N GLU A 83 -11.19 -3.95 12.34
CA GLU A 83 -10.64 -3.80 13.70
C GLU A 83 -11.77 -3.78 14.74
N ASP A 84 -12.84 -3.05 14.44
CA ASP A 84 -14.01 -2.97 15.33
C ASP A 84 -14.99 -4.13 15.12
N GLY A 85 -14.91 -4.82 13.99
CA GLY A 85 -15.99 -5.68 13.51
C GLY A 85 -16.40 -6.78 14.48
N GLY A 86 -15.44 -7.59 14.98
CA GLY A 86 -15.75 -8.67 15.91
C GLY A 86 -16.36 -8.19 17.24
N ARG A 87 -15.83 -7.08 17.79
CA ARG A 87 -16.30 -6.48 19.04
C ARG A 87 -17.67 -5.85 18.86
N ARG A 88 -17.88 -5.04 17.82
CA ARG A 88 -19.14 -4.35 17.55
C ARG A 88 -20.23 -5.32 17.12
N ALA A 89 -19.94 -6.35 16.31
CA ALA A 89 -20.94 -7.36 15.96
C ALA A 89 -21.51 -8.04 17.22
N LYS A 90 -20.67 -8.31 18.21
CA LYS A 90 -21.13 -8.81 19.52
C LYS A 90 -22.01 -7.81 20.26
N MET A 91 -21.63 -6.54 20.32
CA MET A 91 -22.46 -5.50 20.95
C MET A 91 -23.82 -5.36 20.26
N LEU A 92 -23.87 -5.46 18.93
CA LEU A 92 -25.13 -5.43 18.17
C LEU A 92 -25.99 -6.69 18.43
N ALA A 93 -25.39 -7.85 18.70
CA ALA A 93 -26.10 -9.04 19.15
C ALA A 93 -26.66 -8.88 20.57
N ASP A 94 -25.90 -8.25 21.48
CA ASP A 94 -26.37 -7.90 22.83
C ASP A 94 -27.57 -6.94 22.75
N ASP A 95 -27.46 -5.90 21.93
CA ASP A 95 -28.52 -4.94 21.68
C ASP A 95 -29.76 -5.59 21.04
N THR A 96 -29.57 -6.54 20.13
CA THR A 96 -30.67 -7.35 19.56
C THR A 96 -31.39 -8.14 20.64
N ALA A 97 -30.66 -8.75 21.58
CA ALA A 97 -31.28 -9.50 22.68
C ALA A 97 -32.08 -8.58 23.62
N MET A 98 -31.56 -7.38 23.90
CA MET A 98 -32.26 -6.37 24.68
C MET A 98 -33.49 -5.83 23.95
N ALA A 99 -33.44 -5.68 22.63
CA ALA A 99 -34.56 -5.15 21.86
C ALA A 99 -35.79 -6.07 21.84
N ILE A 100 -35.65 -7.37 22.17
CA ILE A 100 -36.79 -8.30 22.33
C ILE A 100 -37.76 -7.84 23.44
N PHE A 101 -37.31 -7.02 24.40
CA PHE A 101 -38.23 -6.43 25.39
C PHE A 101 -39.15 -5.37 24.76
N TYR A 102 -38.67 -4.59 23.80
CA TYR A 102 -39.50 -3.66 23.03
C TYR A 102 -40.52 -4.41 22.16
N GLU A 103 -40.12 -5.55 21.57
CA GLU A 103 -41.07 -6.44 20.89
C GLU A 103 -42.22 -6.89 21.83
N ALA A 104 -41.91 -7.23 23.09
CA ALA A 104 -42.93 -7.60 24.07
C ALA A 104 -43.85 -6.43 24.46
N GLU A 105 -43.31 -5.21 24.52
CA GLU A 105 -44.09 -4.00 24.78
C GLU A 105 -45.00 -3.63 23.62
N ALA A 106 -44.51 -3.74 22.38
CA ALA A 106 -45.29 -3.54 21.17
C ALA A 106 -46.42 -4.58 21.06
N LEU A 107 -46.14 -5.85 21.38
CA LEU A 107 -47.18 -6.89 21.46
C LEU A 107 -48.23 -6.59 22.54
N ARG A 108 -47.83 -6.00 23.67
CA ARG A 108 -48.75 -5.59 24.74
C ARG A 108 -49.66 -4.47 24.25
N ALA A 109 -49.11 -3.47 23.57
CA ALA A 109 -49.86 -2.34 23.02
C ALA A 109 -50.84 -2.78 21.92
N ALA A 110 -50.44 -3.74 21.07
CA ALA A 110 -51.28 -4.29 20.01
C ALA A 110 -52.48 -5.13 20.52
N GLY A 111 -52.41 -5.63 21.76
CA GLY A 111 -53.45 -6.44 22.36
C GLY A 111 -53.50 -7.91 21.87
N PRO A 112 -54.55 -8.64 22.27
CA PRO A 112 -54.75 -10.04 21.91
C PRO A 112 -54.95 -10.23 20.40
N LYS A 113 -54.50 -11.37 19.86
CA LYS A 113 -54.70 -11.71 18.44
C LYS A 113 -55.93 -12.60 18.25
N GLY A 114 -56.86 -12.21 17.40
CA GLY A 114 -58.04 -13.03 17.09
C GLY A 114 -58.89 -13.32 18.34
N ASN A 115 -59.16 -14.60 18.61
CA ASN A 115 -59.95 -15.05 19.76
C ASN A 115 -59.08 -15.47 20.97
N GLU A 116 -57.84 -14.99 21.06
CA GLU A 116 -56.92 -15.27 22.18
C GLU A 116 -57.52 -14.79 23.51
N SER A 117 -57.62 -15.69 24.49
CA SER A 117 -58.08 -15.36 25.85
C SER A 117 -57.07 -14.44 26.57
N PRO A 118 -57.51 -13.68 27.61
CA PRO A 118 -56.60 -12.88 28.42
C PRO A 118 -55.42 -13.69 28.98
N GLU A 119 -55.66 -14.94 29.41
CA GLU A 119 -54.64 -15.84 29.94
C GLU A 119 -53.62 -16.26 28.87
N GLU A 120 -54.08 -16.63 27.66
CA GLU A 120 -53.22 -16.97 26.53
C GLU A 120 -52.36 -15.77 26.10
N PHE A 121 -52.95 -14.58 26.07
CA PHE A 121 -52.25 -13.34 25.74
C PHE A 121 -51.12 -13.04 26.75
N GLN A 122 -51.41 -13.13 28.06
CA GLN A 122 -50.37 -12.94 29.08
C GLN A 122 -49.27 -14.01 28.99
N ALA A 123 -49.63 -15.27 28.76
CA ALA A 123 -48.66 -16.35 28.58
C ALA A 123 -47.75 -16.12 27.35
N ARG A 124 -48.30 -15.59 26.25
CA ARG A 124 -47.53 -15.21 25.06
C ARG A 124 -46.53 -14.09 25.35
N LEU A 125 -46.93 -13.04 26.08
CA LEU A 125 -46.06 -11.95 26.49
C LEU A 125 -44.93 -12.43 27.40
N GLU A 126 -45.24 -13.24 28.42
CA GLU A 126 -44.24 -13.77 29.34
C GLU A 126 -43.23 -14.68 28.63
N LYS A 127 -43.71 -15.53 27.71
CA LYS A 127 -42.84 -16.36 26.86
C LYS A 127 -41.89 -15.50 26.01
N HIS A 128 -42.34 -14.33 25.53
CA HIS A 128 -41.50 -13.41 24.76
C HIS A 128 -40.45 -12.73 25.62
N ARG A 129 -40.82 -12.23 26.81
CA ARG A 129 -39.87 -11.64 27.77
C ARG A 129 -38.81 -12.65 28.23
N LYS A 130 -39.22 -13.88 28.54
CA LYS A 130 -38.31 -14.98 28.88
C LYS A 130 -37.36 -15.29 27.72
N TRP A 131 -37.84 -15.21 26.47
CA TRP A 131 -36.98 -15.37 25.30
C TRP A 131 -35.91 -14.28 25.24
N GLY A 132 -36.27 -13.01 25.49
CA GLY A 132 -35.32 -11.89 25.59
C GLY A 132 -34.20 -12.15 26.61
N VAL A 133 -34.57 -12.52 27.84
CA VAL A 133 -33.60 -12.87 28.90
C VAL A 133 -32.63 -13.96 28.44
N THR A 134 -33.15 -15.07 27.90
CA THR A 134 -32.29 -16.18 27.49
C THR A 134 -31.46 -15.89 26.24
N SER A 135 -31.86 -14.92 25.41
CA SER A 135 -31.14 -14.51 24.19
C SER A 135 -29.87 -13.75 24.48
N GLY A 136 -29.77 -13.11 25.65
CA GLY A 136 -28.53 -12.46 26.14
C GLY A 136 -27.48 -13.44 26.69
N ASN A 137 -27.77 -14.74 26.74
CA ASN A 137 -26.78 -15.74 27.19
C ASN A 137 -25.68 -15.93 26.13
N GLY A 138 -24.43 -16.00 26.57
CA GLY A 138 -23.24 -16.14 25.69
C GLY A 138 -23.37 -17.18 24.57
N PRO A 139 -23.79 -18.43 24.85
CA PRO A 139 -23.99 -19.44 23.80
C PRO A 139 -25.02 -19.04 22.73
N LYS A 140 -26.10 -18.33 23.12
CA LYS A 140 -27.12 -17.88 22.16
C LYS A 140 -26.66 -16.69 21.34
N LEU A 141 -25.87 -15.79 21.92
CA LEU A 141 -25.24 -14.68 21.18
C LEU A 141 -24.25 -15.22 20.13
N ALA A 142 -23.43 -16.19 20.52
CA ALA A 142 -22.52 -16.86 19.59
C ALA A 142 -23.29 -17.59 18.47
N ALA A 143 -24.38 -18.30 18.80
CA ALA A 143 -25.22 -18.96 17.82
C ALA A 143 -25.96 -17.97 16.90
N MET A 144 -26.46 -16.84 17.44
CA MET A 144 -27.09 -15.76 16.68
C MET A 144 -26.13 -15.21 15.63
N LEU A 145 -24.90 -14.89 16.02
CA LEU A 145 -23.86 -14.41 15.10
C LEU A 145 -23.51 -15.47 14.05
N ALA A 146 -23.26 -16.71 14.46
CA ALA A 146 -22.93 -17.80 13.54
C ALA A 146 -24.04 -18.06 12.51
N GLN A 147 -25.31 -18.00 12.93
CA GLN A 147 -26.46 -18.15 12.03
C GLN A 147 -26.65 -16.93 11.12
N ALA A 148 -26.20 -15.73 11.54
CA ALA A 148 -26.30 -14.52 10.72
C ALA A 148 -25.23 -14.47 9.62
N GLN A 149 -24.04 -15.04 9.85
CA GLN A 149 -22.89 -14.98 8.91
C GLN A 149 -23.28 -15.20 7.45
N PRO A 150 -23.97 -16.30 7.06
CA PRO A 150 -24.21 -16.60 5.64
C PRO A 150 -25.06 -15.56 4.90
N TYR A 151 -25.83 -14.74 5.63
CA TYR A 151 -26.74 -13.75 5.06
C TYR A 151 -26.10 -12.37 4.87
N VAL A 152 -24.94 -12.14 5.49
CA VAL A 152 -24.18 -10.88 5.43
C VAL A 152 -22.75 -11.11 4.97
N THR A 153 -22.50 -12.26 4.32
CA THR A 153 -21.19 -12.60 3.78
C THR A 153 -20.91 -11.77 2.53
N GLN A 154 -19.70 -11.20 2.44
CA GLN A 154 -19.12 -10.67 1.21
C GLN A 154 -17.80 -11.38 0.90
N ARG A 155 -17.42 -11.36 -0.37
CA ARG A 155 -16.14 -11.93 -0.83
C ARG A 155 -15.03 -10.91 -0.64
N MET A 156 -13.82 -11.39 -0.35
CA MET A 156 -12.66 -10.51 -0.16
C MET A 156 -12.38 -9.61 -1.37
N GLU A 157 -12.65 -10.11 -2.59
CA GLU A 157 -12.45 -9.36 -3.84
C GLU A 157 -13.47 -8.25 -4.08
N GLU A 158 -14.58 -8.22 -3.33
CA GLU A 158 -15.60 -7.16 -3.40
C GLU A 158 -15.23 -5.97 -2.50
N LEU A 159 -14.36 -6.19 -1.51
CA LEU A 159 -13.85 -5.14 -0.65
C LEU A 159 -12.80 -4.30 -1.38
N ASP A 160 -12.91 -2.97 -1.25
CA ASP A 160 -12.01 -2.01 -1.91
C ASP A 160 -11.88 -2.23 -3.45
N ALA A 161 -12.91 -2.81 -4.08
CA ALA A 161 -12.86 -3.26 -5.48
C ALA A 161 -12.74 -2.11 -6.50
N HIS A 162 -13.11 -0.89 -6.10
CA HIS A 162 -13.07 0.29 -6.95
C HIS A 162 -11.73 1.03 -6.78
N PRO A 163 -10.77 0.91 -7.73
CA PRO A 163 -9.45 1.53 -7.60
C PRO A 163 -9.51 3.06 -7.65
N ASP A 164 -10.58 3.63 -8.20
CA ASP A 164 -10.72 5.07 -8.41
C ASP A 164 -11.45 5.77 -7.25
N LEU A 165 -11.82 5.03 -6.20
CA LEU A 165 -12.34 5.58 -4.95
C LEU A 165 -11.21 5.74 -3.91
N PHE A 166 -11.17 6.93 -3.31
CA PHE A 166 -10.26 7.28 -2.23
C PHE A 166 -11.02 7.94 -1.08
N ASN A 167 -11.04 7.27 0.07
CA ASN A 167 -11.89 7.64 1.19
C ASN A 167 -11.15 8.53 2.19
N VAL A 168 -11.74 9.66 2.55
CA VAL A 168 -11.19 10.68 3.48
C VAL A 168 -12.15 10.86 4.65
N ARG A 169 -11.76 11.54 5.74
CA ARG A 169 -12.57 11.61 6.97
C ARG A 169 -14.00 12.17 6.80
N ASN A 170 -14.23 13.00 5.77
CA ASN A 170 -15.50 13.69 5.53
C ASN A 170 -16.24 13.24 4.27
N GLY A 171 -15.77 12.20 3.57
CA GLY A 171 -16.43 11.68 2.37
C GLY A 171 -15.52 10.82 1.51
N THR A 172 -15.94 10.59 0.28
CA THR A 172 -15.21 9.77 -0.70
C THR A 172 -14.91 10.61 -1.93
N LEU A 173 -13.63 10.63 -2.32
CA LEU A 173 -13.15 11.20 -3.57
C LEU A 173 -13.19 10.13 -4.65
N GLU A 174 -13.86 10.42 -5.75
CA GLU A 174 -13.98 9.56 -6.91
C GLU A 174 -13.26 10.17 -8.10
N VAL A 175 -12.26 9.46 -8.63
CA VAL A 175 -11.51 9.87 -9.80
C VAL A 175 -12.30 9.52 -11.06
N ARG A 176 -12.88 10.53 -11.71
CA ARG A 176 -13.66 10.34 -12.95
C ARG A 176 -12.96 10.98 -14.13
N MET A 177 -12.55 10.15 -15.09
CA MET A 177 -11.84 10.60 -16.30
C MET A 177 -12.80 10.92 -17.46
N ASP A 178 -14.10 10.73 -17.27
CA ASP A 178 -15.15 10.78 -18.29
C ASP A 178 -16.12 11.97 -18.14
N VAL A 179 -15.99 12.78 -17.08
CA VAL A 179 -16.85 13.95 -16.81
C VAL A 179 -16.04 15.23 -16.60
N GLU A 180 -16.71 16.39 -16.69
CA GLU A 180 -16.12 17.68 -16.32
C GLU A 180 -15.77 17.67 -14.82
N GLY A 181 -14.48 17.81 -14.55
CA GLY A 181 -13.90 17.72 -13.22
C GLY A 181 -13.40 16.31 -12.90
N LEU A 182 -12.07 16.21 -12.75
CA LEU A 182 -11.35 14.96 -12.54
C LEU A 182 -11.70 14.27 -11.21
N ILE A 183 -12.11 15.04 -10.19
CA ILE A 183 -12.35 14.54 -8.84
C ILE A 183 -13.76 14.93 -8.40
N HIS A 184 -14.58 13.93 -8.15
CA HIS A 184 -15.93 14.10 -7.63
C HIS A 184 -15.96 13.72 -6.14
N PHE A 185 -16.32 14.68 -5.28
CA PHE A 185 -16.43 14.46 -3.84
C PHE A 185 -17.89 14.19 -3.47
N ARG A 186 -18.14 13.13 -2.70
CA ARG A 186 -19.49 12.77 -2.23
C ARG A 186 -19.48 12.24 -0.79
N PRO A 187 -20.63 12.23 -0.10
CA PRO A 187 -20.76 11.53 1.18
C PRO A 187 -20.34 10.07 1.08
N HIS A 188 -19.94 9.52 2.23
CA HIS A 188 -19.60 8.11 2.35
C HIS A 188 -20.77 7.22 1.94
N ASP A 189 -20.49 6.21 1.12
CA ASP A 189 -21.45 5.18 0.80
C ASP A 189 -20.94 3.82 1.30
N ARG A 190 -21.83 3.11 1.97
CA ARG A 190 -21.64 1.76 2.49
C ARG A 190 -21.59 0.73 1.38
N ASP A 191 -22.30 1.01 0.28
CA ASP A 191 -22.35 0.12 -0.88
C ASP A 191 -21.04 0.17 -1.70
N ASP A 192 -20.13 1.12 -1.42
CA ASP A 192 -18.77 1.15 -1.99
C ASP A 192 -17.85 0.05 -1.45
N LEU A 193 -18.21 -0.59 -0.33
CA LEU A 193 -17.43 -1.65 0.33
C LEU A 193 -15.97 -1.26 0.64
N ILE A 194 -15.73 0.03 0.90
CA ILE A 194 -14.40 0.53 1.27
C ILE A 194 -14.07 0.14 2.70
N THR A 195 -12.87 -0.41 2.93
CA THR A 195 -12.35 -0.77 4.26
C THR A 195 -11.24 0.16 4.75
N ARG A 196 -10.92 1.16 3.93
CA ARG A 196 -9.78 2.06 4.13
C ARG A 196 -10.24 3.50 4.31
N LEU A 197 -9.40 4.28 4.98
CA LEU A 197 -9.65 5.67 5.34
C LEU A 197 -8.31 6.42 5.45
N ALA A 198 -8.19 7.48 4.67
CA ALA A 198 -7.13 8.46 4.80
C ALA A 198 -7.38 9.35 6.02
N ASP A 199 -6.32 9.71 6.76
CA ASP A 199 -6.42 10.44 8.03
C ASP A 199 -6.44 11.97 7.81
N VAL A 200 -7.20 12.40 6.81
CA VAL A 200 -7.29 13.78 6.33
C VAL A 200 -8.73 14.09 5.95
N SER A 201 -9.17 15.33 6.11
CA SER A 201 -10.43 15.83 5.55
C SER A 201 -10.12 16.55 4.24
N TYR A 202 -10.98 16.35 3.24
CA TYR A 202 -10.89 17.10 1.99
C TYR A 202 -11.46 18.51 2.19
N ASP A 203 -10.66 19.50 1.82
CA ASP A 203 -11.03 20.92 1.75
C ASP A 203 -10.43 21.49 0.45
N PRO A 204 -11.28 21.85 -0.55
CA PRO A 204 -10.80 22.30 -1.85
C PRO A 204 -10.04 23.64 -1.80
N ASP A 205 -10.22 24.44 -0.75
CA ASP A 205 -9.56 25.74 -0.60
C ASP A 205 -8.29 25.66 0.26
N ALA A 206 -7.98 24.49 0.82
CA ALA A 206 -6.80 24.30 1.65
C ALA A 206 -5.49 24.44 0.86
N VAL A 207 -4.53 25.13 1.48
CA VAL A 207 -3.20 25.40 0.95
C VAL A 207 -2.11 24.76 1.84
N CYS A 208 -0.94 24.51 1.27
CA CYS A 208 0.19 23.89 1.99
C CYS A 208 1.53 24.63 1.76
N PRO A 209 1.66 25.91 2.17
CA PRO A 209 2.88 26.69 1.92
C PRO A 209 4.13 26.11 2.58
N ALA A 210 4.05 25.56 3.81
CA ALA A 210 5.19 24.94 4.46
C ALA A 210 5.62 23.66 3.73
N TRP A 211 4.66 22.87 3.22
CA TRP A 211 4.95 21.71 2.37
C TRP A 211 5.67 22.11 1.08
N LEU A 212 5.17 23.14 0.38
CA LEU A 212 5.76 23.61 -0.87
C LEU A 212 7.18 24.17 -0.67
N GLN A 213 7.41 24.87 0.45
CA GLN A 213 8.75 25.30 0.83
C GLN A 213 9.66 24.11 1.12
N PHE A 214 9.21 23.20 2.00
CA PHE A 214 9.96 22.00 2.38
C PHE A 214 10.39 21.17 1.16
N ILE A 215 9.46 20.86 0.26
CA ILE A 215 9.77 20.06 -0.93
C ILE A 215 10.71 20.81 -1.88
N GLY A 216 10.60 22.13 -1.97
CA GLY A 216 11.54 23.00 -2.70
C GLY A 216 12.96 22.93 -2.15
N ASP A 217 13.10 22.92 -0.83
CA ASP A 217 14.39 22.89 -0.14
C ASP A 217 15.07 21.51 -0.25
N VAL A 218 14.32 20.42 -0.06
CA VAL A 218 14.87 19.05 -0.08
C VAL A 218 15.05 18.49 -1.49
N GLN A 219 14.25 18.99 -2.45
CA GLN A 219 14.31 18.62 -3.86
C GLN A 219 14.33 19.86 -4.77
N PRO A 220 15.51 20.47 -5.00
CA PRO A 220 15.63 21.69 -5.81
C PRO A 220 15.25 21.52 -7.29
N SER A 221 15.34 20.31 -7.84
CA SER A 221 14.93 19.99 -9.21
C SER A 221 13.41 20.01 -9.34
N ALA A 222 12.88 20.89 -10.22
CA ALA A 222 11.45 20.97 -10.48
C ALA A 222 10.88 19.65 -11.03
N ALA A 223 11.62 19.00 -11.93
CA ALA A 223 11.24 17.71 -12.49
C ALA A 223 11.15 16.62 -11.41
N GLN A 224 12.07 16.59 -10.44
CA GLN A 224 11.97 15.65 -9.32
C GLN A 224 10.74 15.93 -8.43
N ARG A 225 10.44 17.20 -8.13
CA ARG A 225 9.24 17.54 -7.35
C ARG A 225 7.97 17.09 -8.06
N GLU A 226 7.89 17.31 -9.37
CA GLU A 226 6.76 16.91 -10.20
C GLU A 226 6.65 15.38 -10.28
N TYR A 227 7.77 14.66 -10.41
CA TYR A 227 7.81 13.21 -10.33
C TYR A 227 7.26 12.69 -9.00
N LEU A 228 7.70 13.28 -7.87
CA LEU A 228 7.22 12.90 -6.54
C LEU A 228 5.73 13.18 -6.37
N GLN A 229 5.26 14.32 -6.89
CA GLN A 229 3.85 14.71 -6.90
C GLN A 229 3.01 13.71 -7.70
N ARG A 230 3.43 13.36 -8.91
CA ARG A 230 2.77 12.36 -9.76
C ARG A 230 2.79 10.97 -9.13
N TRP A 231 3.91 10.54 -8.58
CA TRP A 231 4.07 9.22 -7.98
C TRP A 231 3.13 9.01 -6.80
N HIS A 232 3.09 9.96 -5.87
CA HIS A 232 2.20 9.88 -4.70
C HIS A 232 0.75 10.26 -5.02
N GLY A 233 0.52 11.11 -6.03
CA GLY A 233 -0.81 11.41 -6.56
C GLY A 233 -1.44 10.18 -7.24
N TYR A 234 -0.67 9.46 -8.06
CA TYR A 234 -1.07 8.16 -8.60
C TYR A 234 -1.44 7.16 -7.50
N GLY A 235 -0.72 7.22 -6.38
CA GLY A 235 -0.99 6.49 -5.16
C GLY A 235 -2.32 6.80 -4.46
N LEU A 236 -3.07 7.83 -4.88
CA LEU A 236 -4.46 8.00 -4.43
C LEU A 236 -5.40 7.00 -5.13
N THR A 237 -4.98 6.41 -6.24
CA THR A 237 -5.69 5.34 -6.95
C THR A 237 -5.18 3.97 -6.55
N GLY A 238 -6.02 2.94 -6.74
CA GLY A 238 -5.67 1.53 -6.62
C GLY A 238 -5.05 0.91 -7.86
N ARG A 239 -4.67 1.72 -8.84
CA ARG A 239 -4.13 1.22 -10.10
C ARG A 239 -2.68 0.78 -9.87
N THR A 240 -2.26 -0.32 -10.48
CA THR A 240 -0.86 -0.81 -10.44
C THR A 240 -0.22 -0.85 -11.82
N SER A 241 -0.71 0.01 -12.71
CA SER A 241 -0.32 0.05 -14.10
C SER A 241 1.17 0.32 -14.33
N LEU A 242 1.79 1.12 -13.47
CA LEU A 242 3.18 1.50 -13.63
C LEU A 242 4.18 0.34 -13.46
N GLN A 243 3.85 -0.68 -12.66
CA GLN A 243 4.77 -1.76 -12.28
C GLN A 243 6.14 -1.23 -11.82
N LYS A 244 6.16 -0.14 -11.05
CA LYS A 244 7.37 0.56 -10.62
C LYS A 244 7.52 0.56 -9.09
N VAL A 245 8.74 0.80 -8.66
CA VAL A 245 9.20 0.98 -7.27
C VAL A 245 10.02 2.25 -7.25
N ALA A 246 9.62 3.22 -6.44
CA ALA A 246 10.44 4.39 -6.17
C ALA A 246 11.39 4.08 -5.02
N MET A 247 12.69 4.18 -5.23
CA MET A 247 13.72 3.94 -4.22
C MET A 247 14.37 5.26 -3.83
N TYR A 248 14.13 5.73 -2.61
CA TYR A 248 14.66 6.99 -2.12
C TYR A 248 16.02 6.76 -1.48
N TYR A 249 17.04 7.30 -2.14
CA TYR A 249 18.43 7.13 -1.75
C TYR A 249 19.08 8.46 -1.38
N GLY A 250 19.78 8.50 -0.26
CA GLY A 250 20.64 9.62 0.09
C GLY A 250 21.14 9.52 1.52
N PHE A 251 22.11 10.35 1.89
CA PHE A 251 22.68 10.35 3.23
C PHE A 251 21.67 10.81 4.28
N GLY A 252 21.86 10.44 5.55
CA GLY A 252 20.95 10.83 6.63
C GLY A 252 20.76 12.35 6.73
N SER A 253 19.63 12.78 7.30
CA SER A 253 19.28 14.21 7.47
C SER A 253 19.07 14.97 6.16
N ASN A 254 18.26 14.41 5.25
CA ASN A 254 17.95 14.99 3.93
C ASN A 254 16.45 15.14 3.62
N GLY A 255 15.58 14.95 4.60
CA GLY A 255 14.13 15.12 4.44
C GLY A 255 13.34 13.90 3.95
N LYS A 256 14.00 12.80 3.55
CA LYS A 256 13.32 11.56 3.08
C LYS A 256 12.27 11.06 4.07
N SER A 257 12.66 10.88 5.34
CA SER A 257 11.77 10.37 6.38
C SER A 257 10.62 11.33 6.64
N THR A 258 10.90 12.63 6.79
CA THR A 258 9.87 13.66 7.01
C THR A 258 8.84 13.69 5.89
N PHE A 259 9.28 13.57 4.63
CA PHE A 259 8.40 13.49 3.47
C PHE A 259 7.50 12.24 3.54
N LEU A 260 8.09 11.04 3.65
CA LEU A 260 7.32 9.80 3.66
C LEU A 260 6.39 9.70 4.87
N GLU A 261 6.84 10.10 6.06
CA GLU A 261 6.02 10.07 7.27
C GLU A 261 4.80 11.01 7.15
N THR A 262 4.96 12.16 6.49
CA THR A 262 3.84 13.09 6.24
C THR A 262 2.82 12.44 5.29
N ILE A 263 3.27 11.81 4.21
CA ILE A 263 2.38 11.10 3.27
C ILE A 263 1.74 9.87 3.92
N GLU A 264 2.50 9.07 4.69
CA GLU A 264 1.97 7.93 5.46
C GLU A 264 0.87 8.40 6.42
N LYS A 265 1.09 9.53 7.11
CA LYS A 265 0.10 10.11 8.01
C LYS A 265 -1.14 10.58 7.27
N LEU A 266 -1.00 11.26 6.13
CA LEU A 266 -2.12 11.63 5.27
C LEU A 266 -2.93 10.40 4.83
N MET A 267 -2.24 9.37 4.33
CA MET A 267 -2.84 8.14 3.80
C MET A 267 -3.53 7.30 4.88
N GLY A 268 -3.25 7.52 6.16
CA GLY A 268 -3.89 6.78 7.25
C GLY A 268 -3.71 5.28 7.09
N ASN A 269 -4.81 4.51 7.11
CA ASN A 269 -4.74 3.07 6.93
C ASN A 269 -4.63 2.63 5.45
N TYR A 270 -4.55 3.54 4.48
CA TYR A 270 -4.11 3.19 3.13
C TYR A 270 -2.61 2.92 3.06
N ALA A 271 -1.82 3.48 3.98
CA ALA A 271 -0.39 3.22 4.08
C ALA A 271 -0.11 1.94 4.89
N LEU A 272 0.92 1.20 4.48
CA LEU A 272 1.46 0.05 5.21
C LEU A 272 2.98 0.10 5.18
N ARG A 273 3.60 0.01 6.37
CA ARG A 273 5.04 -0.17 6.51
C ARG A 273 5.38 -1.66 6.62
N LEU A 274 6.06 -2.19 5.61
CA LEU A 274 6.59 -3.55 5.61
C LEU A 274 7.93 -3.62 6.36
N LEU A 275 8.22 -4.79 6.92
CA LEU A 275 9.57 -5.12 7.35
C LEU A 275 10.48 -5.21 6.13
N PHE A 276 11.62 -4.53 6.15
CA PHE A 276 12.55 -4.54 5.00
C PHE A 276 13.03 -5.96 4.68
N ALA A 277 13.20 -6.80 5.71
CA ALA A 277 13.56 -8.22 5.58
C ALA A 277 12.63 -8.99 4.63
N SER A 278 11.35 -8.60 4.53
CA SER A 278 10.38 -9.25 3.65
C SER A 278 10.69 -9.05 2.16
N LEU A 279 11.50 -8.04 1.82
CA LEU A 279 11.98 -7.73 0.47
C LEU A 279 13.34 -8.36 0.15
N LEU A 280 14.01 -8.94 1.15
CA LEU A 280 15.35 -9.50 0.99
C LEU A 280 15.30 -10.96 0.54
N GLN A 281 16.40 -11.41 -0.07
CA GLN A 281 16.57 -12.82 -0.39
C GLN A 281 16.70 -13.63 0.91
N ASP A 282 15.67 -14.44 1.21
CA ASP A 282 15.68 -15.37 2.34
C ASP A 282 15.70 -16.80 1.81
N ASP A 283 16.87 -17.45 1.88
CA ASP A 283 17.08 -18.83 1.43
C ASP A 283 16.37 -19.86 2.36
N ARG A 284 15.68 -19.44 3.43
CA ARG A 284 15.01 -20.31 4.41
C ARG A 284 13.48 -20.36 4.31
N ARG A 285 12.83 -19.45 3.59
CA ARG A 285 11.36 -19.45 3.42
C ARG A 285 10.92 -20.61 2.52
N ARG A 286 9.99 -21.45 3.01
CA ARG A 286 9.35 -22.52 2.23
C ARG A 286 8.02 -22.02 1.68
N GLY A 287 7.63 -22.48 0.48
CA GLY A 287 6.41 -22.00 -0.21
C GLY A 287 5.07 -22.23 0.50
N ALA A 288 5.05 -22.96 1.64
CA ALA A 288 3.86 -23.22 2.44
C ALA A 288 3.77 -22.38 3.74
N ASP A 289 4.76 -21.51 3.99
CA ASP A 289 4.82 -20.70 5.20
C ASP A 289 3.78 -19.55 5.14
N ALA A 290 3.30 -19.11 6.31
CA ALA A 290 2.42 -17.94 6.38
C ALA A 290 3.14 -16.69 5.85
N THR A 291 2.39 -15.81 5.18
CA THR A 291 2.90 -14.54 4.64
C THR A 291 2.18 -13.34 5.26
N PRO A 292 2.31 -13.08 6.58
CA PRO A 292 1.59 -12.00 7.25
C PRO A 292 1.79 -10.64 6.58
N ASP A 293 3.01 -10.38 6.11
CA ASP A 293 3.39 -9.15 5.41
C ASP A 293 2.56 -8.93 4.14
N ILE A 294 2.32 -10.00 3.38
CA ILE A 294 1.56 -9.96 2.12
C ILE A 294 0.04 -9.98 2.40
N ALA A 295 -0.38 -10.70 3.43
CA ALA A 295 -1.80 -10.82 3.78
C ALA A 295 -2.43 -9.49 4.25
N ASN A 296 -1.62 -8.49 4.62
CA ASN A 296 -2.08 -7.17 5.03
C ASN A 296 -2.12 -6.12 3.90
N LEU A 297 -1.70 -6.50 2.68
CA LEU A 297 -1.68 -5.65 1.49
C LEU A 297 -3.04 -5.32 0.84
N PRO A 298 -4.11 -6.14 0.95
CA PRO A 298 -5.39 -5.83 0.31
C PRO A 298 -5.89 -4.41 0.66
N GLY A 299 -6.34 -3.65 -0.34
CA GLY A 299 -6.82 -2.28 -0.17
C GLY A 299 -5.74 -1.22 0.15
N ARG A 300 -4.49 -1.60 0.43
CA ARG A 300 -3.40 -0.62 0.66
C ARG A 300 -3.06 0.09 -0.64
N ARG A 301 -2.73 1.38 -0.53
CA ARG A 301 -2.36 2.24 -1.68
C ARG A 301 -0.90 2.67 -1.67
N LEU A 302 -0.32 2.80 -0.49
CA LEU A 302 1.11 3.09 -0.29
C LEU A 302 1.72 1.98 0.55
N VAL A 303 2.75 1.33 0.03
CA VAL A 303 3.58 0.41 0.79
C VAL A 303 4.97 0.99 0.90
N VAL A 304 5.46 1.10 2.14
CA VAL A 304 6.81 1.57 2.41
C VAL A 304 7.65 0.51 3.09
N ALA A 305 8.95 0.52 2.82
CA ALA A 305 9.92 -0.18 3.66
C ALA A 305 11.18 0.68 3.77
N ALA A 306 11.73 0.75 4.97
CA ALA A 306 12.90 1.55 5.28
C ALA A 306 13.99 0.71 5.95
N GLU A 307 15.25 1.09 5.72
CA GLU A 307 16.43 0.64 6.48
C GLU A 307 16.77 -0.86 6.35
N PRO A 308 17.43 -1.27 5.25
CA PRO A 308 18.08 -2.58 5.18
C PRO A 308 19.29 -2.66 6.12
N ASP A 309 19.61 -3.89 6.54
CA ASP A 309 20.95 -4.19 7.07
C ASP A 309 22.02 -3.92 6.00
N THR A 310 23.19 -3.45 6.41
CA THR A 310 24.33 -3.22 5.52
C THR A 310 24.67 -4.48 4.72
N GLY A 311 24.78 -4.33 3.40
CA GLY A 311 25.09 -5.44 2.48
C GLY A 311 23.90 -6.36 2.13
N ALA A 312 22.67 -5.97 2.47
CA ALA A 312 21.47 -6.69 2.10
C ALA A 312 21.35 -6.93 0.58
N THR A 313 20.75 -8.05 0.18
CA THR A 313 20.45 -8.37 -1.22
C THR A 313 18.93 -8.45 -1.41
N PHE A 314 18.40 -7.72 -2.40
CA PHE A 314 16.98 -7.78 -2.73
C PHE A 314 16.58 -9.14 -3.32
N SER A 315 15.39 -9.60 -2.96
CA SER A 315 14.68 -10.68 -3.65
C SER A 315 14.01 -10.11 -4.90
N VAL A 316 14.62 -10.37 -6.06
CA VAL A 316 14.07 -9.98 -7.38
C VAL A 316 12.67 -10.57 -7.59
N GLY A 317 12.44 -11.80 -7.12
CA GLY A 317 11.12 -12.45 -7.17
C GLY A 317 10.09 -11.68 -6.36
N THR A 318 10.43 -11.27 -5.13
CA THR A 318 9.51 -10.50 -4.28
C THR A 318 9.19 -9.14 -4.88
N ILE A 319 10.19 -8.42 -5.42
CA ILE A 319 9.95 -7.13 -6.09
C ILE A 319 9.00 -7.31 -7.28
N LYS A 320 9.20 -8.34 -8.11
CA LYS A 320 8.33 -8.63 -9.25
C LYS A 320 6.90 -8.90 -8.78
N ILE A 321 6.72 -9.77 -7.79
CA ILE A 321 5.42 -10.11 -7.21
C ILE A 321 4.71 -8.86 -6.65
N LEU A 322 5.40 -8.02 -5.88
CA LEU A 322 4.80 -6.81 -5.28
C LEU A 322 4.50 -5.69 -6.28
N THR A 323 5.10 -5.74 -7.48
CA THR A 323 4.86 -4.77 -8.57
C THR A 323 4.05 -5.37 -9.71
N GLU A 324 3.64 -6.63 -9.59
CA GLU A 324 2.83 -7.32 -10.59
C GLU A 324 1.38 -6.85 -10.54
N ARG A 325 0.68 -7.07 -11.65
CA ARG A 325 -0.75 -6.76 -11.79
C ARG A 325 -1.63 -7.99 -11.61
N ASP A 326 -1.02 -9.14 -11.40
CA ASP A 326 -1.73 -10.41 -11.35
C ASP A 326 -2.24 -10.72 -9.95
N THR A 327 -3.18 -11.64 -9.88
CA THR A 327 -3.74 -12.11 -8.63
C THR A 327 -2.66 -12.76 -7.78
N MET A 328 -2.51 -12.27 -6.54
CA MET A 328 -1.62 -12.82 -5.54
C MET A 328 -2.39 -13.68 -4.55
N GLN A 329 -1.79 -14.78 -4.11
CA GLN A 329 -2.30 -15.57 -2.99
C GLN A 329 -1.57 -15.21 -1.70
N ALA A 330 -2.33 -15.02 -0.63
CA ALA A 330 -1.81 -14.81 0.70
C ALA A 330 -2.56 -15.64 1.74
N ARG A 331 -1.95 -15.77 2.92
CA ARG A 331 -2.51 -16.53 4.01
C ARG A 331 -2.19 -15.88 5.35
N HIS A 332 -3.23 -15.56 6.12
CA HIS A 332 -3.07 -15.22 7.53
C HIS A 332 -2.73 -16.45 8.36
N LEU A 333 -2.05 -16.23 9.50
CA LEU A 333 -1.75 -17.29 10.46
C LEU A 333 -3.04 -17.99 10.90
N ASN A 334 -3.07 -19.33 10.83
CA ASN A 334 -4.22 -20.17 11.18
C ASN A 334 -5.52 -19.96 10.36
N LYS A 335 -5.45 -19.31 9.19
CA LYS A 335 -6.60 -19.13 8.29
C LYS A 335 -6.37 -19.78 6.93
N GLY A 336 -7.39 -19.78 6.07
CA GLY A 336 -7.30 -20.25 4.68
C GLY A 336 -6.47 -19.31 3.79
N PHE A 337 -6.14 -19.77 2.58
CA PHE A 337 -5.60 -18.90 1.54
C PHE A 337 -6.72 -18.02 0.98
N PHE A 338 -6.36 -16.80 0.60
CA PHE A 338 -7.22 -15.92 -0.17
C PHE A 338 -6.42 -15.28 -1.30
N SER A 339 -7.14 -14.80 -2.31
CA SER A 339 -6.58 -14.16 -3.48
C SER A 339 -6.96 -12.68 -3.52
N PHE A 340 -6.05 -11.83 -3.97
CA PHE A 340 -6.33 -10.40 -4.18
C PHE A 340 -5.45 -9.83 -5.29
N ILE A 341 -5.86 -8.70 -5.85
CA ILE A 341 -5.05 -7.94 -6.80
C ILE A 341 -4.35 -6.82 -6.02
N PRO A 342 -3.02 -6.64 -6.15
CA PRO A 342 -2.32 -5.51 -5.56
C PRO A 342 -2.89 -4.18 -6.03
N GLN A 343 -3.09 -3.27 -5.09
CA GLN A 343 -3.59 -1.91 -5.33
C GLN A 343 -2.63 -0.83 -4.81
N HIS A 344 -1.42 -1.23 -4.42
CA HIS A 344 -0.43 -0.34 -3.85
C HIS A 344 0.67 -0.01 -4.84
N HIS A 345 1.32 1.13 -4.61
CA HIS A 345 2.65 1.38 -5.14
C HIS A 345 3.69 1.19 -4.03
N LEU A 346 4.92 0.83 -4.40
CA LEU A 346 6.00 0.51 -3.47
C LEU A 346 7.02 1.64 -3.43
N THR A 347 7.24 2.22 -2.25
CA THR A 347 8.27 3.24 -2.02
C THR A 347 9.27 2.75 -0.98
N LEU A 348 10.53 2.59 -1.38
CA LEU A 348 11.58 2.11 -0.49
C LEU A 348 12.49 3.27 -0.08
N MET A 349 13.03 3.22 1.13
CA MET A 349 13.97 4.22 1.61
C MET A 349 15.22 3.56 2.21
N PHE A 350 16.40 3.99 1.78
CA PHE A 350 17.66 3.49 2.33
C PHE A 350 18.81 4.48 2.15
N ASN A 351 19.76 4.43 3.08
CA ASN A 351 20.98 5.25 3.01
C ASN A 351 22.12 4.50 2.30
N GLU A 352 22.10 3.17 2.34
CA GLU A 352 23.02 2.30 1.60
C GLU A 352 22.21 1.48 0.60
N GLN A 353 22.69 1.39 -0.64
CA GLN A 353 21.99 0.70 -1.71
C GLN A 353 22.12 -0.82 -1.53
N PRO A 354 21.02 -1.58 -1.42
CA PRO A 354 21.11 -3.04 -1.39
C PRO A 354 21.62 -3.59 -2.72
N VAL A 355 22.15 -4.81 -2.72
CA VAL A 355 22.60 -5.46 -3.95
C VAL A 355 21.41 -6.01 -4.73
N ILE A 356 21.33 -5.73 -6.03
CA ILE A 356 20.37 -6.34 -6.94
C ILE A 356 21.09 -7.32 -7.86
N LYS A 357 20.92 -8.62 -7.61
CA LYS A 357 21.52 -9.70 -8.42
C LYS A 357 20.68 -10.00 -9.67
N ALA A 358 20.23 -8.97 -10.38
CA ALA A 358 19.51 -9.07 -11.64
C ALA A 358 20.15 -8.19 -12.70
N THR A 359 20.19 -8.69 -13.92
CA THR A 359 20.72 -7.94 -15.07
C THR A 359 19.68 -7.77 -16.18
N ASP A 360 18.50 -8.40 -16.00
CA ASP A 360 17.39 -8.33 -16.95
C ASP A 360 16.69 -6.96 -16.91
N ASP A 361 16.35 -6.44 -18.08
CA ASP A 361 15.57 -5.20 -18.21
C ASP A 361 14.20 -5.30 -17.53
N GLY A 362 13.67 -6.52 -17.40
CA GLY A 362 12.45 -6.79 -16.65
C GLY A 362 12.54 -6.29 -15.22
N THR A 363 13.65 -6.53 -14.50
CA THR A 363 13.82 -6.03 -13.14
C THR A 363 14.06 -4.52 -13.14
N TRP A 364 14.97 -4.02 -13.97
CA TRP A 364 15.41 -2.62 -13.93
C TRP A 364 14.35 -1.62 -14.43
N ARG A 365 13.44 -2.00 -15.35
CA ARG A 365 12.32 -1.12 -15.76
C ARG A 365 11.35 -0.78 -14.62
N ARG A 366 11.39 -1.56 -13.53
CA ARG A 366 10.54 -1.38 -12.34
C ARG A 366 11.19 -0.49 -11.29
N ILE A 367 12.43 -0.05 -11.47
CA ILE A 367 13.18 0.65 -10.43
C ILE A 367 13.39 2.09 -10.86
N ASP A 368 12.98 3.02 -10.01
CA ASP A 368 13.32 4.43 -10.13
C ASP A 368 14.10 4.83 -8.87
N LEU A 369 15.43 4.97 -9.00
CA LEU A 369 16.28 5.42 -7.89
C LEU A 369 16.26 6.95 -7.80
N VAL A 370 15.53 7.48 -6.81
CA VAL A 370 15.35 8.92 -6.60
C VAL A 370 16.41 9.44 -5.64
N PRO A 371 17.34 10.31 -6.09
CA PRO A 371 18.41 10.83 -5.24
C PRO A 371 17.92 12.00 -4.37
N TRP A 372 18.13 11.90 -3.06
CA TRP A 372 17.85 12.94 -2.07
C TRP A 372 19.17 13.55 -1.59
N ARG A 373 19.56 14.66 -2.21
CA ARG A 373 20.90 15.26 -2.07
C ARG A 373 21.00 16.35 -1.00
N ALA A 374 19.87 16.86 -0.50
CA ALA A 374 19.86 17.86 0.56
C ALA A 374 20.58 17.35 1.83
N ARG A 375 21.11 18.27 2.63
CA ARG A 375 21.77 17.94 3.89
C ARG A 375 21.47 19.02 4.92
N TYR A 376 20.87 18.60 6.02
CA TYR A 376 20.57 19.45 7.18
C TYR A 376 21.48 19.08 8.34
N ILE A 377 21.91 20.11 9.07
CA ILE A 377 22.84 19.98 10.20
C ILE A 377 22.16 20.36 11.52
N GLU A 378 22.75 19.92 12.62
CA GLU A 378 22.35 20.39 13.94
C GLU A 378 22.84 21.82 14.19
N ALA A 379 22.14 22.58 15.04
CA ALA A 379 22.53 23.96 15.36
C ALA A 379 23.96 24.08 15.91
N ARG A 380 24.41 23.05 16.66
CA ARG A 380 25.79 22.98 17.18
C ARG A 380 26.86 22.86 16.09
N GLU A 381 26.49 22.40 14.90
CA GLU A 381 27.39 22.18 13.76
C GLU A 381 27.45 23.39 12.83
N ALA A 382 26.60 24.42 13.05
CA ALA A 382 26.51 25.60 12.20
C ALA A 382 27.82 26.39 12.12
N ALA A 383 28.64 26.37 13.19
CA ALA A 383 29.96 26.97 13.17
C ALA A 383 30.94 26.25 12.22
N THR A 384 30.77 24.93 12.04
CA THR A 384 31.63 24.10 11.18
C THR A 384 31.16 24.12 9.73
N TYR A 385 29.84 24.16 9.51
CA TYR A 385 29.23 24.13 8.19
C TYR A 385 28.22 25.29 8.03
N PRO A 386 28.69 26.54 7.92
CA PRO A 386 27.83 27.72 7.93
C PRO A 386 26.88 27.81 6.73
N ASP A 387 27.23 27.15 5.61
CA ASP A 387 26.43 27.16 4.37
C ASP A 387 25.33 26.09 4.35
N LEU A 388 25.27 25.21 5.35
CA LEU A 388 24.26 24.16 5.42
C LEU A 388 23.04 24.58 6.26
N PRO A 389 21.81 24.26 5.83
CA PRO A 389 20.62 24.61 6.57
C PRO A 389 20.56 23.86 7.91
N ILE A 390 20.13 24.56 8.95
CA ILE A 390 19.89 23.97 10.27
C ILE A 390 18.56 23.22 10.23
N LYS A 391 18.54 22.03 10.85
CA LYS A 391 17.35 21.21 10.98
C LYS A 391 16.26 21.94 11.77
N ASP A 392 15.07 22.02 11.19
CA ASP A 392 13.88 22.52 11.85
C ASP A 392 13.10 21.36 12.50
N TYR A 393 13.03 21.38 13.82
CA TYR A 393 12.36 20.36 14.63
C TYR A 393 10.84 20.55 14.71
N GLU A 394 10.33 21.75 14.41
CA GLU A 394 8.89 22.05 14.41
C GLU A 394 8.26 21.78 13.03
N LEU A 395 9.09 21.59 11.99
CA LEU A 395 8.64 21.32 10.64
C LEU A 395 7.62 20.16 10.57
N PRO A 396 7.83 18.98 11.18
CA PRO A 396 6.85 17.89 11.10
C PRO A 396 5.47 18.31 11.61
N ALA A 397 5.40 19.03 12.73
CA ALA A 397 4.12 19.50 13.28
C ALA A 397 3.42 20.49 12.34
N ARG A 398 4.19 21.38 11.69
CA ARG A 398 3.66 22.32 10.69
C ARG A 398 3.12 21.59 9.46
N LEU A 399 3.84 20.59 8.94
CA LEU A 399 3.39 19.78 7.80
C LEU A 399 2.11 19.01 8.12
N LEU A 400 1.98 18.46 9.33
CA LEU A 400 0.75 17.81 9.79
C LEU A 400 -0.43 18.78 9.93
N GLY A 401 -0.18 20.07 10.13
CA GLY A 401 -1.21 21.11 10.07
C GLY A 401 -1.72 21.40 8.66
N GLU A 402 -0.97 21.03 7.63
CA GLU A 402 -1.26 21.31 6.22
C GLU A 402 -1.80 20.10 5.44
N LEU A 403 -2.13 18.98 6.11
CA LEU A 403 -2.56 17.74 5.43
C LEU A 403 -3.67 17.93 4.38
N PRO A 404 -4.74 18.73 4.60
CA PRO A 404 -5.75 18.98 3.57
C PRO A 404 -5.16 19.67 2.31
N GLY A 405 -4.24 20.61 2.48
CA GLY A 405 -3.55 21.25 1.36
C GLY A 405 -2.56 20.31 0.66
N ILE A 406 -1.89 19.43 1.42
CA ILE A 406 -1.02 18.38 0.86
C ILE A 406 -1.85 17.37 0.06
N LEU A 407 -3.06 17.04 0.50
CA LEU A 407 -3.99 16.22 -0.29
C LEU A 407 -4.32 16.90 -1.63
N ASN A 408 -4.60 18.20 -1.64
CA ASN A 408 -4.81 18.96 -2.88
C ASN A 408 -3.57 18.94 -3.79
N TRP A 409 -2.37 19.05 -3.21
CA TRP A 409 -1.12 18.92 -3.96
C TRP A 409 -0.96 17.52 -4.58
N LEU A 410 -1.36 16.44 -3.88
CA LEU A 410 -1.36 15.08 -4.44
C LEU A 410 -2.43 14.88 -5.52
N LEU A 411 -3.62 15.47 -5.37
CA LEU A 411 -4.67 15.43 -6.38
C LEU A 411 -4.24 16.14 -7.67
N ASP A 412 -3.52 17.26 -7.56
CA ASP A 412 -2.90 17.90 -8.72
C ASP A 412 -1.81 17.01 -9.35
N GLY A 413 -1.04 16.27 -8.53
CA GLY A 413 -0.14 15.24 -9.01
C GLY A 413 -0.81 14.11 -9.78
N LEU A 414 -1.96 13.66 -9.29
CA LEU A 414 -2.78 12.67 -9.98
C LEU A 414 -3.26 13.21 -11.33
N ARG A 415 -3.72 14.46 -11.38
CA ARG A 415 -4.10 15.14 -12.63
C ARG A 415 -2.93 15.15 -13.63
N LEU A 416 -1.77 15.64 -13.21
CA LEU A 416 -0.56 15.67 -14.03
C LEU A 416 -0.18 14.27 -14.54
N TYR A 417 -0.32 13.25 -13.69
CA TYR A 417 -0.08 11.86 -14.09
C TYR A 417 -1.08 11.38 -15.16
N LEU A 418 -2.36 11.73 -15.05
CA LEU A 418 -3.36 11.31 -16.04
C LEU A 418 -3.19 12.03 -17.38
N GLU A 419 -2.67 13.26 -17.36
CA GLU A 419 -2.38 14.05 -18.57
C GLU A 419 -1.13 13.57 -19.30
N THR A 420 -0.01 13.37 -18.60
CA THR A 420 1.32 13.12 -19.22
C THR A 420 1.95 11.78 -18.86
N GLY A 421 1.31 10.99 -17.99
CA GLY A 421 1.91 9.79 -17.41
C GLY A 421 2.98 10.11 -16.36
N LEU A 422 3.69 9.08 -15.91
CA LEU A 422 4.83 9.24 -15.00
C LEU A 422 6.10 9.57 -15.80
N GLU A 423 6.41 10.85 -15.91
CA GLU A 423 7.66 11.32 -16.51
C GLU A 423 8.82 11.17 -15.52
N VAL A 424 9.79 10.32 -15.86
CA VAL A 424 10.96 10.07 -15.02
C VAL A 424 12.03 11.12 -15.30
N PRO A 425 12.48 11.90 -14.30
CA PRO A 425 13.50 12.92 -14.47
C PRO A 425 14.86 12.34 -14.90
N GLU A 426 15.65 13.11 -15.64
CA GLU A 426 16.96 12.67 -16.15
C GLU A 426 17.94 12.25 -15.04
N ASP A 427 17.92 12.93 -13.89
CA ASP A 427 18.76 12.59 -12.74
C ASP A 427 18.35 11.28 -12.04
N VAL A 428 17.06 10.91 -12.09
CA VAL A 428 16.56 9.60 -11.64
C VAL A 428 16.97 8.51 -12.62
N VAL A 429 16.92 8.78 -13.93
CA VAL A 429 17.39 7.84 -14.97
C VAL A 429 18.90 7.58 -14.80
N GLU A 430 19.70 8.64 -14.68
CA GLU A 430 21.15 8.55 -14.47
C GLU A 430 21.50 7.79 -13.18
N ALA A 431 20.84 8.11 -12.06
CA ALA A 431 21.06 7.43 -10.79
C ALA A 431 20.70 5.93 -10.87
N THR A 432 19.62 5.59 -11.57
CA THR A 432 19.19 4.20 -11.74
C THR A 432 20.16 3.41 -12.62
N GLU A 433 20.62 3.98 -13.74
CA GLU A 433 21.61 3.33 -14.61
C GLU A 433 22.96 3.17 -13.91
N LYS A 434 23.38 4.14 -13.10
CA LYS A 434 24.57 4.01 -12.26
C LYS A 434 24.42 2.85 -11.26
N TYR A 435 23.29 2.78 -10.56
CA TYR A 435 23.02 1.70 -9.61
C TYR A 435 22.99 0.31 -10.29
N ARG A 436 22.49 0.25 -11.53
CA ARG A 436 22.54 -0.93 -12.38
C ARG A 436 23.97 -1.35 -12.72
N ALA A 437 24.82 -0.39 -13.09
CA ALA A 437 26.23 -0.63 -13.37
C ALA A 437 26.98 -1.14 -12.12
N ASP A 438 26.80 -0.45 -10.98
CA ASP A 438 27.42 -0.80 -9.70
C ASP A 438 26.99 -2.19 -9.19
N SER A 439 25.79 -2.64 -9.55
CA SER A 439 25.26 -3.97 -9.21
C SER A 439 25.79 -5.11 -10.12
N ASP A 440 26.36 -4.79 -11.30
CA ASP A 440 26.96 -5.76 -12.23
C ASP A 440 28.37 -5.34 -12.75
N PRO A 441 29.38 -5.20 -11.87
CA PRO A 441 30.73 -4.79 -12.29
C PRO A 441 31.36 -5.72 -13.32
N VAL A 442 31.00 -7.02 -13.28
CA VAL A 442 31.51 -8.01 -14.25
C VAL A 442 30.88 -7.83 -15.62
N GLY A 443 29.58 -7.51 -15.69
CA GLY A 443 28.93 -7.22 -16.98
C GLY A 443 29.42 -5.91 -17.59
N GLU A 444 29.67 -4.89 -16.78
CA GLU A 444 30.26 -3.64 -17.25
C GLU A 444 31.69 -3.84 -17.75
N PHE A 445 32.51 -4.57 -17.00
CA PHE A 445 33.82 -5.02 -17.47
C PHE A 445 33.73 -5.74 -18.82
N ILE A 446 32.79 -6.68 -18.99
CA ILE A 446 32.63 -7.40 -20.25
C ILE A 446 32.31 -6.44 -21.40
N ARG A 447 31.38 -5.49 -21.22
CA ARG A 447 31.01 -4.50 -22.25
C ARG A 447 32.14 -3.52 -22.56
N ALA A 448 32.89 -3.12 -21.54
CA ALA A 448 33.94 -2.12 -21.67
C ALA A 448 35.27 -2.73 -22.16
N ALA A 449 35.61 -3.94 -21.73
CA ALA A 449 36.94 -4.49 -21.91
C ALA A 449 37.02 -5.62 -22.95
N LEU A 450 35.88 -6.18 -23.37
CA LEU A 450 35.85 -7.32 -24.29
C LEU A 450 35.10 -6.99 -25.57
N ARG A 451 35.55 -7.57 -26.68
CA ARG A 451 34.87 -7.53 -27.98
C ARG A 451 34.53 -8.95 -28.42
N ALA A 452 33.36 -9.13 -29.03
CA ALA A 452 32.99 -10.41 -29.63
C ALA A 452 33.83 -10.65 -30.90
N THR A 453 34.34 -11.87 -31.07
CA THR A 453 35.08 -12.27 -32.27
C THR A 453 34.24 -13.21 -33.14
N ALA A 454 34.55 -13.26 -34.44
CA ALA A 454 33.92 -14.21 -35.35
C ALA A 454 34.18 -15.66 -34.92
N VAL A 455 33.28 -16.58 -35.26
CA VAL A 455 33.44 -18.01 -34.96
C VAL A 455 34.55 -18.58 -35.85
N THR A 456 35.74 -18.77 -35.27
CA THR A 456 36.92 -19.36 -35.93
C THR A 456 37.19 -20.79 -35.46
N SER A 457 37.97 -21.55 -36.22
CA SER A 457 38.47 -22.88 -35.83
C SER A 457 40.01 -22.91 -35.94
N PRO A 458 40.77 -22.96 -34.82
CA PRO A 458 40.28 -22.98 -33.44
C PRO A 458 39.65 -21.62 -33.02
N PRO A 459 38.71 -21.62 -32.06
CA PRO A 459 38.08 -20.39 -31.57
C PRO A 459 39.09 -19.51 -30.84
N ALA A 460 39.01 -18.19 -31.03
CA ALA A 460 39.70 -17.25 -30.18
C ALA A 460 39.25 -17.44 -28.71
N PHE A 461 40.21 -17.46 -27.79
CA PHE A 461 39.94 -17.65 -26.38
C PHE A 461 40.89 -16.84 -25.51
N ILE A 462 40.45 -16.59 -24.27
CA ILE A 462 41.27 -16.09 -23.17
C ILE A 462 41.15 -17.01 -21.97
N SER A 463 42.25 -17.27 -21.27
CA SER A 463 42.18 -18.08 -20.06
C SER A 463 41.50 -17.30 -18.93
N GLY A 464 40.85 -18.01 -18.00
CA GLY A 464 40.21 -17.35 -16.85
C GLY A 464 41.18 -16.58 -15.96
N LYS A 465 42.47 -16.96 -15.94
CA LYS A 465 43.51 -16.23 -15.20
C LYS A 465 43.85 -14.91 -15.89
N GLU A 466 44.07 -14.92 -17.20
CA GLU A 466 44.34 -13.71 -17.98
C GLU A 466 43.15 -12.75 -17.92
N LEU A 467 41.94 -13.28 -18.10
CA LEU A 467 40.72 -12.46 -18.03
C LEU A 467 40.53 -11.81 -16.65
N TYR A 468 40.89 -12.50 -15.57
CA TYR A 468 40.85 -11.94 -14.22
C TYR A 468 41.88 -10.83 -14.02
N ILE A 469 43.08 -10.94 -14.58
CA ILE A 469 44.10 -9.87 -14.54
C ILE A 469 43.56 -8.61 -15.23
N VAL A 470 42.96 -8.76 -16.41
CA VAL A 470 42.35 -7.64 -17.14
C VAL A 470 41.20 -7.02 -16.31
N TYR A 471 40.39 -7.85 -15.65
CA TYR A 471 39.33 -7.37 -14.74
C TYR A 471 39.88 -6.59 -13.55
N GLN A 472 40.93 -7.09 -12.87
CA GLN A 472 41.55 -6.36 -11.75
C GLN A 472 42.04 -4.99 -12.21
N ARG A 473 42.66 -4.93 -13.39
CA ARG A 473 43.15 -3.69 -13.96
C ARG A 473 42.02 -2.71 -14.31
N TRP A 474 40.95 -3.23 -14.92
CA TRP A 474 39.75 -2.46 -15.20
C TRP A 474 39.13 -1.90 -13.91
N CYS A 475 39.08 -2.70 -12.84
CA CYS A 475 38.63 -2.25 -11.53
C CYS A 475 39.51 -1.12 -10.97
N GLU A 476 40.84 -1.24 -11.03
CA GLU A 476 41.77 -0.19 -10.60
C GLU A 476 41.52 1.14 -11.33
N GLU A 477 41.40 1.11 -12.66
CA GLU A 477 41.17 2.32 -13.46
C GLU A 477 39.77 2.90 -13.28
N SER A 478 38.79 2.06 -12.95
CA SER A 478 37.41 2.47 -12.69
C SER A 478 37.15 2.83 -11.22
N GLY A 479 38.17 2.79 -10.35
CA GLY A 479 38.04 3.06 -8.91
C GLY A 479 37.23 2.01 -8.12
N MET A 480 37.05 0.81 -8.69
CA MET A 480 36.30 -0.30 -8.08
C MET A 480 37.22 -1.28 -7.36
N GLN A 481 36.70 -1.93 -6.32
CA GLN A 481 37.39 -3.05 -5.68
C GLN A 481 37.11 -4.36 -6.43
N PRO A 482 38.14 -5.11 -6.87
CA PRO A 482 37.93 -6.34 -7.61
C PRO A 482 37.33 -7.44 -6.73
N PHE A 483 36.38 -8.20 -7.27
CA PHE A 483 35.93 -9.46 -6.67
C PHE A 483 37.07 -10.47 -6.59
N SER A 484 36.99 -11.44 -5.67
CA SER A 484 37.92 -12.57 -5.67
C SER A 484 37.83 -13.37 -6.97
N MET A 485 38.95 -13.97 -7.39
CA MET A 485 39.03 -14.78 -8.62
C MET A 485 37.94 -15.86 -8.71
N THR A 486 37.61 -16.50 -7.57
CA THR A 486 36.52 -17.50 -7.50
C THR A 486 35.14 -16.88 -7.75
N ARG A 487 34.85 -15.71 -7.17
CA ARG A 487 33.58 -15.00 -7.34
C ARG A 487 33.45 -14.46 -8.77
N PHE A 488 34.51 -13.84 -9.28
CA PHE A 488 34.61 -13.40 -10.67
C PHE A 488 34.35 -14.56 -11.64
N GLY A 489 35.05 -15.69 -11.48
CA GLY A 489 34.88 -16.86 -12.34
C GLY A 489 33.45 -17.42 -12.34
N LYS A 490 32.73 -17.38 -11.22
CA LYS A 490 31.30 -17.76 -11.18
C LYS A 490 30.44 -16.79 -11.99
N LEU A 491 30.66 -15.48 -11.87
CA LEU A 491 29.88 -14.43 -12.53
C LEU A 491 30.16 -14.35 -14.04
N VAL A 492 31.40 -14.56 -14.48
CA VAL A 492 31.74 -14.54 -15.90
C VAL A 492 31.16 -15.75 -16.63
N LYS A 493 31.15 -16.93 -16.00
CA LYS A 493 30.55 -18.15 -16.60
C LYS A 493 29.06 -18.04 -16.89
N THR A 494 28.32 -17.17 -16.19
CA THR A 494 26.90 -16.94 -16.50
C THR A 494 26.70 -15.98 -17.69
N LYS A 495 27.76 -15.30 -18.14
CA LYS A 495 27.70 -14.25 -19.17
C LYS A 495 28.47 -14.60 -20.45
N LEU A 496 29.50 -15.44 -20.36
CA LEU A 496 30.38 -15.80 -21.47
C LEU A 496 30.42 -17.31 -21.70
N THR A 497 30.48 -17.72 -22.96
CA THR A 497 30.70 -19.12 -23.35
C THR A 497 32.07 -19.58 -22.87
N SER A 498 32.14 -20.74 -22.23
CA SER A 498 33.39 -21.28 -21.68
C SER A 498 33.54 -22.78 -21.90
N GLU A 499 34.79 -23.25 -21.99
CA GLU A 499 35.17 -24.66 -21.93
C GLU A 499 36.23 -24.89 -20.84
N THR A 500 36.42 -26.14 -20.42
CA THR A 500 37.49 -26.52 -19.48
C THR A 500 38.41 -27.53 -20.14
N LYS A 501 39.66 -27.14 -20.43
CA LYS A 501 40.74 -28.00 -20.94
C LYS A 501 42.01 -27.71 -20.16
N GLY A 502 42.16 -28.37 -19.01
CA GLY A 502 43.19 -28.08 -18.01
C GLY A 502 42.90 -26.80 -17.21
N THR A 503 42.68 -25.68 -17.91
CA THR A 503 42.21 -24.41 -17.37
C THR A 503 40.87 -24.00 -17.98
N VAL A 504 40.12 -23.12 -17.29
CA VAL A 504 38.89 -22.52 -17.84
C VAL A 504 39.29 -21.55 -18.95
N ARG A 505 38.67 -21.69 -20.12
CA ARG A 505 38.83 -20.80 -21.28
C ARG A 505 37.49 -20.19 -21.65
N TYR A 506 37.47 -18.88 -21.87
CA TYR A 506 36.30 -18.16 -22.37
C TYR A 506 36.46 -17.93 -23.87
N LEU A 507 35.44 -18.27 -24.66
CA LEU A 507 35.52 -18.41 -26.11
C LEU A 507 34.85 -17.23 -26.83
N HIS A 508 35.21 -17.01 -28.10
CA HIS A 508 34.61 -16.03 -29.02
C HIS A 508 34.69 -14.58 -28.53
N ILE A 509 35.72 -14.28 -27.76
CA ILE A 509 35.99 -12.95 -27.22
C ILE A 509 37.46 -12.61 -27.39
N GLU A 510 37.73 -11.32 -27.55
CA GLU A 510 39.06 -10.72 -27.46
C GLU A 510 39.03 -9.56 -26.47
N VAL A 511 40.17 -9.30 -25.84
CA VAL A 511 40.33 -8.12 -24.97
C VAL A 511 40.55 -6.91 -25.86
N ASP A 512 39.84 -5.82 -25.59
CA ASP A 512 40.07 -4.57 -26.31
C ASP A 512 41.54 -4.16 -26.16
N PRO A 513 42.26 -3.84 -27.26
CA PRO A 513 43.68 -3.48 -27.24
C PRO A 513 44.05 -2.40 -26.20
N ARG A 514 43.11 -1.54 -25.81
CA ARG A 514 43.32 -0.54 -24.75
C ARG A 514 43.65 -1.17 -23.38
N TRP A 515 43.10 -2.35 -23.10
CA TRP A 515 43.32 -3.08 -21.84
C TRP A 515 44.44 -4.12 -21.94
N LEU A 516 44.94 -4.40 -23.14
CA LEU A 516 46.15 -5.21 -23.38
C LEU A 516 47.44 -4.41 -23.12
N LYS A 517 47.41 -3.08 -23.27
CA LYS A 517 48.55 -2.19 -23.02
C LYS A 517 48.80 -1.98 -21.53
N ILE A 518 49.31 -2.99 -20.83
CA ILE A 518 50.29 -2.97 -19.72
C ILE A 518 50.63 -4.45 -19.47
N TRP A 519 51.28 -5.08 -20.45
CA TRP A 519 52.02 -6.34 -20.25
C TRP A 519 53.52 -6.15 -20.48
N ASP A 520 53.93 -5.13 -21.24
CA ASP A 520 55.35 -4.88 -21.57
C ASP A 520 56.12 -4.03 -20.53
N ARG A 521 55.66 -3.94 -19.28
CA ARG A 521 56.35 -3.23 -18.18
C ARG A 521 56.51 -4.01 -16.87
N LEU A 522 56.23 -5.31 -16.88
CA LEU A 522 56.69 -6.27 -15.86
C LEU A 522 57.65 -7.25 -16.53
#